data_AF-A0A229GRL8-F1
#
_entry.id   AF-A0A229GRL8-F1
#
_cell.length_a   1.000
_cell.length_b   1.000
_cell.length_c   1.000
_cell.angle_alpha   90.00
_cell.angle_beta   90.00
_cell.angle_gamma   90.00
#
_symmetry.space_group_name_H-M   'P 1'
#
loop_
_entity.id
_entity.type
_entity.pdbx_description
1 polymer ?
#
loop_
_entity_poly.entity_id
_entity_poly.type
_entity_poly.pdbx_seq_one_letter_code
_entity_poly.pdbx_strand_id
1 'polypeptide(L)'
;MNHQASDQPNAQKEAAEQAAIEKRREHLKNESTRLIDIAGSEPNSALKCIHQLSVAGGATEATYIAIEQRIVADQDAAGAYHLALLAQNTPDLPIDARQLIEMVVNKGDNDQRLALLKNLLLPPVELIKEHILASNDGDAIGQMNAYLQINPEGYGSHHMLSSGQSDSIVPLSPGK
;
A
#
# COMPACT_ATOMS: atom_id res chain seq x y z
N MET A 1 4.37 -4.38 58.17
CA MET A 1 5.30 -5.15 57.31
C MET A 1 4.44 -6.13 56.53
N ASN A 2 4.37 -6.22 55.20
CA ASN A 2 4.98 -5.55 54.06
C ASN A 2 3.98 -5.75 52.90
N HIS A 3 3.63 -4.69 52.16
CA HIS A 3 3.10 -4.81 50.81
C HIS A 3 4.03 -4.00 49.91
N GLN A 4 5.05 -4.64 49.33
CA GLN A 4 6.02 -3.94 48.49
C GLN A 4 6.57 -4.80 47.34
N ALA A 5 5.91 -5.91 46.98
CA ALA A 5 6.45 -6.87 46.02
C ALA A 5 5.67 -6.98 44.68
N SER A 6 4.60 -6.21 44.47
CA SER A 6 3.73 -6.38 43.29
C SER A 6 4.00 -5.42 42.12
N ASP A 7 4.72 -4.31 42.31
CA ASP A 7 4.88 -3.27 41.27
C ASP A 7 6.19 -3.34 40.45
N GLN A 8 7.21 -4.04 40.94
CA GLN A 8 8.53 -4.12 40.27
C GLN A 8 8.56 -4.87 38.92
N PRO A 9 7.86 -6.01 38.71
CA PRO A 9 7.93 -6.72 37.44
C PRO A 9 7.23 -5.98 36.29
N ASN A 10 6.29 -5.07 36.60
CA ASN A 10 5.56 -4.31 35.59
C ASN A 10 6.39 -3.13 35.04
N ALA A 11 7.10 -2.41 35.92
CA ALA A 11 7.97 -1.29 35.53
C ALA A 11 9.17 -1.72 34.66
N GLN A 12 9.75 -2.91 34.92
CA GLN A 12 10.84 -3.44 34.09
C GLN A 12 10.37 -3.87 32.70
N LYS A 13 9.16 -4.41 32.60
CA LYS A 13 8.54 -4.78 31.33
C LYS A 13 8.21 -3.54 30.48
N GLU A 14 7.62 -2.53 31.10
CA GLU A 14 7.32 -1.24 30.45
C GLU A 14 8.60 -0.54 29.94
N ALA A 15 9.69 -0.54 30.73
CA ALA A 15 10.96 0.03 30.30
C ALA A 15 11.59 -0.74 29.12
N ALA A 16 11.51 -2.08 29.12
CA ALA A 16 11.99 -2.90 28.02
C ALA A 16 11.17 -2.70 26.74
N GLU A 17 9.85 -2.55 26.85
CA GLU A 17 8.96 -2.23 25.73
C GLU A 17 9.26 -0.83 25.16
N GLN A 18 9.47 0.17 26.00
CA GLN A 18 9.86 1.52 25.58
C GLN A 18 11.22 1.53 24.86
N ALA A 19 12.22 0.83 25.39
CA ALA A 19 13.53 0.71 24.76
C ALA A 19 13.45 -0.01 23.39
N ALA A 20 12.60 -1.03 23.26
CA ALA A 20 12.38 -1.71 21.98
C ALA A 20 11.69 -0.81 20.95
N ILE A 21 10.71 -0.01 21.38
CA ILE A 21 10.03 0.98 20.52
C ILE A 21 11.03 2.05 20.05
N GLU A 22 11.86 2.56 20.94
CA GLU A 22 12.86 3.58 20.61
C GLU A 22 13.91 3.05 19.64
N LYS A 23 14.42 1.84 19.89
CA LYS A 23 15.34 1.15 18.97
C LYS A 23 14.72 0.94 17.58
N ARG A 24 13.45 0.54 17.52
CA ARG A 24 12.74 0.39 16.24
C ARG A 24 12.60 1.74 15.53
N ARG A 25 12.26 2.80 16.26
CA ARG A 25 12.15 4.15 15.69
C ARG A 25 13.48 4.65 15.13
N GLU A 26 14.58 4.43 15.85
CA GLU A 26 15.92 4.81 15.38
C GLU A 26 16.32 4.03 14.12
N HIS A 27 16.09 2.71 14.10
CA HIS A 27 16.32 1.90 12.91
C HIS A 27 15.53 2.42 11.69
N LEU A 28 14.24 2.71 11.86
CA LEU A 28 13.40 3.26 10.78
C LEU A 28 13.87 4.63 10.30
N LYS A 29 14.37 5.51 11.19
CA LYS A 29 14.94 6.80 10.80
C LYS A 29 16.20 6.65 9.96
N ASN A 30 17.08 5.73 10.34
CA ASN A 30 18.34 5.48 9.63
C ASN A 30 18.06 4.90 8.23
N GLU A 31 17.17 3.91 8.13
CA GLU A 31 16.76 3.38 6.83
C GLU A 31 16.05 4.44 5.98
N SER A 32 15.19 5.27 6.58
CA SER A 32 14.52 6.37 5.87
C SER A 32 15.50 7.36 5.26
N THR A 33 16.56 7.73 5.99
CA THR A 33 17.60 8.65 5.50
C THR A 33 18.30 8.04 4.29
N ARG A 34 18.71 6.77 4.40
CA ARG A 34 19.35 6.04 3.32
C ARG A 34 18.47 5.93 2.07
N LEU A 35 17.18 5.65 2.24
CA LEU A 35 16.23 5.53 1.14
C LEU A 35 16.00 6.87 0.43
N ILE A 36 15.94 7.97 1.19
CA ILE A 36 15.85 9.32 0.62
C ILE A 36 17.10 9.63 -0.21
N ASP A 37 18.30 9.29 0.28
CA ASP A 37 19.53 9.51 -0.46
C ASP A 37 19.58 8.71 -1.77
N ILE A 38 19.16 7.42 -1.73
CA ILE A 38 19.07 6.57 -2.93
C ILE A 38 18.06 7.17 -3.92
N ALA A 39 16.84 7.47 -3.47
CA ALA A 39 15.81 8.07 -4.31
C ALA A 39 16.21 9.46 -4.82
N GLY A 40 17.06 10.21 -4.11
CA GLY A 40 17.54 11.51 -4.55
C GLY A 40 18.64 11.43 -5.61
N SER A 41 19.49 10.39 -5.56
CA SER A 41 20.75 10.35 -6.31
C SER A 41 20.80 9.27 -7.41
N GLU A 42 20.06 8.17 -7.27
CA GLU A 42 20.08 7.04 -8.20
C GLU A 42 18.84 7.07 -9.12
N PRO A 43 19.00 7.19 -10.45
CA PRO A 43 17.90 6.96 -11.40
C PRO A 43 17.42 5.51 -11.38
N ASN A 44 16.15 5.28 -11.71
CA ASN A 44 15.47 3.99 -11.76
C ASN A 44 15.55 3.21 -10.44
N SER A 45 15.60 3.92 -9.31
CA SER A 45 15.80 3.33 -7.98
C SER A 45 14.51 3.13 -7.19
N ALA A 46 13.35 3.54 -7.72
CA ALA A 46 12.08 3.51 -7.00
C ALA A 46 11.70 2.11 -6.51
N LEU A 47 11.73 1.09 -7.37
CA LEU A 47 11.43 -0.30 -6.98
C LEU A 47 12.36 -0.82 -5.87
N LYS A 48 13.66 -0.51 -5.96
CA LYS A 48 14.64 -0.86 -4.92
C LYS A 48 14.27 -0.22 -3.59
N CYS A 49 13.87 1.05 -3.61
CA CYS A 49 13.45 1.76 -2.41
C CYS A 49 12.15 1.19 -1.81
N ILE A 50 11.14 0.90 -2.65
CA ILE A 50 9.87 0.30 -2.22
C ILE A 50 10.09 -1.08 -1.58
N HIS A 51 10.96 -1.90 -2.17
CA HIS A 51 11.31 -3.20 -1.61
C HIS A 51 11.97 -3.07 -0.24
N GLN A 52 12.99 -2.21 -0.12
CA GLN A 52 13.70 -1.98 1.14
C GLN A 52 12.80 -1.41 2.24
N LEU A 53 11.89 -0.49 1.88
CA LEU A 53 10.87 0.02 2.78
C LEU A 53 9.96 -1.09 3.32
N SER A 54 9.55 -2.00 2.44
CA SER A 54 8.70 -3.16 2.80
C SER A 54 9.43 -4.11 3.77
N VAL A 55 10.73 -4.35 3.53
CA VAL A 55 11.59 -5.17 4.41
C VAL A 55 11.79 -4.50 5.78
N ALA A 56 11.94 -3.17 5.82
CA ALA A 56 12.07 -2.41 7.05
C ALA A 56 10.77 -2.36 7.89
N GLY A 57 9.63 -2.70 7.27
CA GLY A 57 8.31 -2.66 7.91
C GLY A 57 7.79 -1.23 8.09
N GLY A 58 8.17 -0.31 7.20
CA GLY A 58 7.73 1.08 7.17
C GLY A 58 8.88 2.07 6.95
N ALA A 59 8.53 3.34 6.76
CA ALA A 59 9.47 4.45 6.67
C ALA A 59 8.81 5.76 7.13
N THR A 60 9.59 6.84 7.17
CA THR A 60 9.07 8.19 7.43
C THR A 60 8.29 8.75 6.24
N GLU A 61 7.45 9.75 6.50
CA GLU A 61 6.67 10.47 5.48
C GLU A 61 7.53 10.96 4.30
N ALA A 62 8.66 11.62 4.63
CA ALA A 62 9.60 12.15 3.65
C ALA A 62 10.17 11.07 2.72
N THR A 63 10.27 9.83 3.19
CA THR A 63 10.75 8.70 2.38
C THR A 63 9.76 8.36 1.27
N TYR A 64 8.46 8.31 1.57
CA TYR A 64 7.44 8.04 0.55
C TYR A 64 7.40 9.14 -0.51
N ILE A 65 7.49 10.40 -0.09
CA ILE A 65 7.55 11.55 -0.99
C ILE A 65 8.79 11.46 -1.89
N ALA A 66 9.96 11.13 -1.35
CA ALA A 66 11.18 10.99 -2.15
C ALA A 66 11.07 9.87 -3.20
N ILE A 67 10.45 8.74 -2.84
CA ILE A 67 10.19 7.63 -3.77
C ILE A 67 9.20 8.05 -4.86
N GLU A 68 8.11 8.73 -4.51
CA GLU A 68 7.15 9.26 -5.48
C GLU A 68 7.83 10.22 -6.46
N GLN A 69 8.61 11.17 -5.96
CA GLN A 69 9.35 12.11 -6.80
C GLN A 69 10.30 11.39 -7.75
N ARG A 70 10.96 10.32 -7.30
CA ARG A 70 11.80 9.48 -8.14
C ARG A 70 11.00 8.79 -9.24
N ILE A 71 9.84 8.21 -8.91
CA ILE A 71 8.93 7.58 -9.87
C ILE A 71 8.51 8.59 -10.95
N VAL A 72 8.12 9.80 -10.54
CA VAL A 72 7.69 10.85 -11.47
C VAL A 72 8.85 11.32 -12.34
N ALA A 73 10.04 11.51 -11.77
CA ALA A 73 11.23 11.93 -12.50
C ALA A 73 11.64 10.90 -13.57
N ASP A 74 11.60 9.62 -13.23
CA ASP A 74 12.02 8.53 -14.12
C ASP A 74 10.89 8.05 -15.04
N GLN A 75 9.65 8.50 -14.81
CA GLN A 75 8.43 8.00 -15.46
C GLN A 75 8.27 6.48 -15.27
N ASP A 76 8.61 5.98 -14.07
CA ASP A 76 8.66 4.56 -13.74
C ASP A 76 7.27 4.00 -13.45
N ALA A 77 6.63 3.43 -14.48
CA ALA A 77 5.32 2.80 -14.34
C ALA A 77 5.32 1.61 -13.36
N ALA A 78 6.41 0.86 -13.24
CA ALA A 78 6.48 -0.27 -12.31
C ALA A 78 6.56 0.21 -10.86
N GLY A 79 7.40 1.22 -10.60
CA GLY A 79 7.44 1.91 -9.31
C GLY A 79 6.08 2.50 -8.92
N ALA A 80 5.42 3.17 -9.88
CA ALA A 80 4.08 3.73 -9.68
C ALA A 80 3.04 2.67 -9.31
N TYR A 81 3.06 1.52 -9.99
CA TYR A 81 2.16 0.40 -9.71
C TYR A 81 2.31 -0.09 -8.27
N HIS A 82 3.54 -0.40 -7.84
CA HIS A 82 3.76 -0.92 -6.49
C HIS A 82 3.45 0.09 -5.39
N LEU A 83 3.80 1.36 -5.60
CA LEU A 83 3.53 2.40 -4.61
C LEU A 83 2.02 2.73 -4.52
N ALA A 84 1.28 2.69 -5.64
CA ALA A 84 -0.18 2.86 -5.63
C ALA A 84 -0.89 1.73 -4.85
N LEU A 85 -0.46 0.48 -5.04
CA LEU A 85 -1.01 -0.65 -4.27
C LEU A 85 -0.68 -0.57 -2.78
N LEU A 86 0.51 -0.07 -2.43
CA LEU A 86 0.88 0.16 -1.04
C LEU A 86 -0.03 1.21 -0.37
N ALA A 87 -0.30 2.31 -1.07
CA ALA A 87 -1.16 3.40 -0.58
C ALA A 87 -2.59 2.97 -0.34
N GLN A 88 -3.12 2.05 -1.15
CA GLN A 88 -4.47 1.52 -0.94
C GLN A 88 -4.62 0.77 0.39
N ASN A 89 -3.57 0.08 0.83
CA ASN A 89 -3.58 -0.70 2.06
C ASN A 89 -3.09 0.10 3.27
N THR A 90 -2.61 1.33 3.04
CA THR A 90 -2.02 2.19 4.07
C THR A 90 -2.74 3.55 4.04
N PRO A 91 -3.79 3.72 4.87
CA PRO A 91 -4.46 5.01 5.01
C PRO A 91 -3.46 6.12 5.35
N ASP A 92 -3.72 7.32 4.83
CA ASP A 92 -2.95 8.54 5.12
C ASP A 92 -1.48 8.53 4.64
N LEU A 93 -1.15 7.68 3.66
CA LEU A 93 0.16 7.74 3.02
C LEU A 93 0.32 9.10 2.29
N PRO A 94 1.45 9.82 2.48
CA PRO A 94 1.67 11.19 1.97
C PRO A 94 2.02 11.20 0.48
N ILE A 95 1.22 10.55 -0.35
CA ILE A 95 1.46 10.42 -1.78
C ILE A 95 0.17 10.65 -2.58
N ASP A 96 0.32 11.08 -3.83
CA ASP A 96 -0.77 11.18 -4.78
C ASP A 96 -0.97 9.84 -5.51
N ALA A 97 -1.71 8.94 -4.86
CA ALA A 97 -2.04 7.65 -5.44
C ALA A 97 -2.77 7.76 -6.80
N ARG A 98 -3.52 8.85 -7.04
CA ARG A 98 -4.21 9.08 -8.32
C ARG A 98 -3.19 9.32 -9.43
N GLN A 99 -2.17 10.17 -9.20
CA GLN A 99 -1.11 10.41 -10.16
C GLN A 99 -0.36 9.12 -10.52
N LEU A 100 -0.07 8.28 -9.51
CA LEU A 100 0.59 7.01 -9.73
C LEU A 100 -0.26 6.04 -10.55
N ILE A 101 -1.56 5.92 -10.23
CA ILE A 101 -2.50 5.10 -10.99
C ILE A 101 -2.58 5.57 -12.45
N GLU A 102 -2.71 6.89 -12.67
CA GLU A 102 -2.76 7.46 -14.02
C GLU A 102 -1.47 7.17 -14.80
N MET A 103 -0.31 7.22 -14.16
CA MET A 103 0.96 6.87 -14.79
C MET A 103 0.98 5.42 -15.26
N VAL A 104 0.53 4.48 -14.42
CA VAL A 104 0.47 3.06 -14.77
C VAL A 104 -0.51 2.81 -15.92
N VAL A 105 -1.69 3.44 -15.90
CA VAL A 105 -2.67 3.30 -16.98
C VAL A 105 -2.07 3.77 -18.32
N ASN A 106 -1.40 4.92 -18.31
CA ASN A 106 -0.85 5.50 -19.53
C ASN A 106 0.42 4.80 -20.04
N LYS A 107 1.30 4.36 -19.13
CA LYS A 107 2.68 3.93 -19.47
C LYS A 107 3.01 2.49 -19.13
N GLY A 108 2.21 1.85 -18.27
CA GLY A 108 2.43 0.47 -17.89
C GLY A 108 2.22 -0.51 -19.03
N ASP A 109 2.61 -1.75 -18.81
CA ASP A 109 2.23 -2.85 -19.69
C ASP A 109 0.80 -3.34 -19.38
N ASN A 110 0.30 -4.28 -20.19
CA ASN A 110 -1.03 -4.82 -20.01
C ASN A 110 -1.18 -5.61 -18.71
N ASP A 111 -0.12 -6.26 -18.24
CA ASP A 111 -0.13 -7.02 -16.98
C ASP A 111 -0.33 -6.09 -15.78
N GLN A 112 0.36 -4.95 -15.76
CA GLN A 112 0.21 -3.90 -14.76
C GLN A 112 -1.20 -3.30 -14.79
N ARG A 113 -1.75 -3.01 -15.98
CA ARG A 113 -3.13 -2.52 -16.13
C ARG A 113 -4.16 -3.52 -15.62
N LEU A 114 -4.02 -4.80 -15.98
CA LEU A 114 -4.88 -5.88 -15.50
C LEU A 114 -4.73 -6.07 -13.99
N ALA A 115 -3.52 -5.92 -13.45
CA ALA A 115 -3.28 -6.01 -12.03
C ALA A 115 -3.93 -4.85 -11.28
N LEU A 116 -3.90 -3.62 -11.80
CA LEU A 116 -4.66 -2.51 -11.21
C LEU A 116 -6.16 -2.80 -11.20
N LEU A 117 -6.70 -3.31 -12.32
CA LEU A 117 -8.11 -3.66 -12.42
C LEU A 117 -8.55 -4.69 -11.36
N LYS A 118 -7.67 -5.65 -11.05
CA LYS A 118 -7.95 -6.74 -10.10
C LYS A 118 -7.75 -6.35 -8.64
N ASN A 119 -6.77 -5.49 -8.37
CA ASN A 119 -6.33 -5.24 -7.00
C ASN A 119 -6.88 -3.94 -6.43
N LEU A 120 -7.18 -2.93 -7.26
CA LEU A 120 -7.70 -1.68 -6.72
C LEU A 120 -9.14 -1.85 -6.20
N LEU A 121 -9.43 -1.19 -5.06
CA LEU A 121 -10.79 -1.06 -4.54
C LEU A 121 -11.72 -0.36 -5.55
N LEU A 122 -11.21 0.71 -6.17
CA LEU A 122 -11.91 1.49 -7.19
C LEU A 122 -10.97 1.74 -8.39
N PRO A 123 -10.85 0.77 -9.31
CA PRO A 123 -10.00 0.93 -10.49
C PRO A 123 -10.62 1.87 -11.52
N PRO A 124 -9.82 2.60 -12.31
CA PRO A 124 -10.29 3.37 -13.45
C PRO A 124 -10.61 2.44 -14.65
N VAL A 125 -11.71 1.69 -14.55
CA VAL A 125 -12.07 0.59 -15.47
C VAL A 125 -12.06 1.02 -16.93
N GLU A 126 -12.78 2.08 -17.30
CA GLU A 126 -12.92 2.48 -18.70
C GLU A 126 -11.57 2.92 -19.30
N LEU A 127 -10.74 3.65 -18.55
CA LEU A 127 -9.41 4.04 -19.03
C LEU A 127 -8.50 2.82 -19.22
N ILE A 128 -8.50 1.88 -18.27
CA ILE A 128 -7.73 0.63 -18.39
C ILE A 128 -8.18 -0.14 -19.63
N LYS A 129 -9.49 -0.23 -19.84
CA LYS A 129 -10.09 -0.95 -20.97
C LYS A 129 -9.75 -0.32 -22.31
N GLU A 130 -9.82 1.01 -22.42
CA GLU A 130 -9.41 1.74 -23.62
C GLU A 130 -7.96 1.42 -24.00
N HIS A 131 -7.03 1.47 -23.03
CA HIS A 131 -5.63 1.17 -23.29
C HIS A 131 -5.38 -0.30 -23.67
N ILE A 132 -6.01 -1.26 -22.97
CA ILE A 132 -5.85 -2.69 -23.29
C ILE A 132 -6.42 -3.00 -24.69
N LEU A 133 -7.59 -2.46 -25.05
CA LEU A 133 -8.16 -2.63 -26.40
C LEU A 133 -7.26 -1.99 -27.47
N ALA A 134 -6.72 -0.80 -27.20
CA ALA A 134 -5.81 -0.11 -28.12
C ALA A 134 -4.49 -0.87 -28.35
N SER A 135 -4.06 -1.70 -27.39
CA SER A 135 -2.86 -2.53 -27.54
C SER A 135 -3.03 -3.69 -28.53
N ASN A 136 -4.28 -4.06 -28.87
CA ASN A 136 -4.63 -5.19 -29.73
C ASN A 136 -4.03 -6.54 -29.28
N ASP A 137 -3.76 -6.68 -27.97
CA ASP A 137 -3.29 -7.89 -27.33
C ASP A 137 -4.49 -8.79 -26.97
N GLY A 138 -4.68 -9.85 -27.75
CA GLY A 138 -5.81 -10.76 -27.60
C GLY A 138 -5.89 -11.45 -26.23
N ASP A 139 -4.75 -11.75 -25.63
CA ASP A 139 -4.69 -12.42 -24.33
C ASP A 139 -5.09 -11.45 -23.22
N ALA A 140 -4.55 -10.22 -23.25
CA ALA A 140 -4.92 -9.19 -22.29
C ALA A 140 -6.41 -8.79 -22.39
N ILE A 141 -6.92 -8.65 -23.62
CA ILE A 141 -8.34 -8.37 -23.88
C ILE A 141 -9.22 -9.50 -23.34
N GLY A 142 -8.84 -10.76 -23.57
CA GLY A 142 -9.54 -11.93 -23.06
C GLY A 142 -9.60 -11.95 -21.53
N GLN A 143 -8.47 -11.72 -20.87
CA GLN A 143 -8.39 -11.67 -19.41
C GLN A 143 -9.22 -10.53 -18.80
N MET A 144 -9.17 -9.35 -19.41
CA MET A 144 -9.96 -8.19 -18.99
C MET A 144 -11.46 -8.50 -19.09
N ASN A 145 -11.91 -8.99 -20.24
CA ASN A 145 -13.33 -9.30 -20.46
C ASN A 145 -13.82 -10.39 -19.49
N ALA A 146 -13.03 -11.44 -19.27
CA ALA A 146 -13.37 -12.49 -18.30
C ALA A 146 -13.51 -11.92 -16.87
N TYR A 147 -12.62 -11.01 -16.48
CA TYR A 147 -12.69 -10.38 -15.17
C TYR A 147 -13.94 -9.50 -15.01
N LEU A 148 -14.24 -8.66 -16.01
CA LEU A 148 -15.38 -7.73 -15.98
C LEU A 148 -16.73 -8.45 -16.12
N GLN A 149 -16.80 -9.61 -16.78
CA GLN A 149 -18.01 -10.43 -16.78
C GLN A 149 -18.39 -10.91 -15.37
N ILE A 150 -17.40 -11.20 -14.53
CA ILE A 150 -17.60 -11.63 -13.14
C ILE A 150 -17.78 -10.42 -12.21
N ASN A 151 -17.12 -9.30 -12.52
CA ASN A 151 -17.12 -8.07 -11.73
C ASN A 151 -17.54 -6.89 -12.62
N PRO A 152 -18.84 -6.73 -12.93
CA PRO A 152 -19.32 -5.75 -13.91
C PRO A 152 -19.02 -4.29 -13.52
N GLU A 153 -18.96 -4.03 -12.22
CA GLU A 153 -18.61 -2.72 -11.66
C GLU A 153 -17.09 -2.52 -11.51
N GLY A 154 -16.29 -3.54 -11.85
CA GLY A 154 -14.83 -3.50 -11.77
C GLY A 154 -14.24 -3.51 -10.35
N TYR A 155 -15.04 -3.74 -9.30
CA TYR A 155 -14.51 -3.87 -7.94
C TYR A 155 -13.45 -4.97 -7.86
N GLY A 156 -12.30 -4.64 -7.26
CA GLY A 156 -11.28 -5.62 -6.90
C GLY A 156 -11.86 -6.79 -6.11
N SER A 157 -11.38 -8.00 -6.36
CA SER A 157 -11.89 -9.24 -5.73
C SER A 157 -11.83 -9.26 -4.19
N HIS A 158 -11.16 -8.29 -3.56
CA HIS A 158 -11.18 -8.09 -2.10
C HIS A 158 -12.53 -7.58 -1.56
N HIS A 159 -13.35 -6.91 -2.38
CA HIS A 159 -14.64 -6.39 -1.91
C HIS A 159 -15.69 -7.51 -1.72
N MET A 160 -15.57 -8.63 -2.44
CA MET A 160 -16.51 -9.76 -2.35
C MET A 160 -16.46 -10.51 -1.01
N LEU A 161 -15.47 -10.25 -0.15
CA LEU A 161 -15.36 -10.89 1.18
C LEU A 161 -15.98 -10.07 2.33
N SER A 162 -16.45 -8.84 2.10
CA SER A 162 -17.00 -8.00 3.17
C SER A 162 -18.54 -7.92 3.20
N SER A 163 -19.25 -8.43 2.21
CA SER A 163 -20.73 -8.39 2.16
C SER A 163 -21.37 -9.65 2.73
N GLY A 164 -20.87 -10.13 3.87
CA GLY A 164 -21.24 -11.42 4.43
C GLY A 164 -21.23 -11.51 5.96
N GLN A 165 -21.52 -10.43 6.69
CA GLN A 165 -22.01 -10.49 8.08
C GLN A 165 -22.43 -9.09 8.56
N SER A 166 -23.69 -8.74 8.34
CA SER A 166 -24.36 -7.73 9.16
C SER A 166 -24.60 -8.35 10.54
N ASP A 167 -23.58 -8.36 11.39
CA ASP A 167 -23.75 -8.74 12.78
C ASP A 167 -24.64 -7.67 13.44
N SER A 168 -25.91 -8.03 13.63
CA SER A 168 -26.85 -7.25 14.42
C SER A 168 -26.34 -7.24 15.86
N ILE A 169 -25.61 -6.19 16.23
CA ILE A 169 -25.33 -5.91 17.63
C ILE A 169 -26.65 -5.44 18.26
N VAL A 170 -27.33 -6.38 18.91
CA VAL A 170 -28.45 -6.10 19.81
C VAL A 170 -27.88 -5.35 21.03
N PRO A 171 -28.42 -4.17 21.41
CA PRO A 171 -28.00 -3.53 22.64
C PRO A 171 -28.63 -4.26 23.83
N LEU A 172 -27.79 -4.87 24.67
CA LEU A 172 -28.20 -5.35 25.99
C LEU A 172 -28.41 -4.15 26.92
N SER A 173 -29.67 -3.76 27.09
CA SER A 173 -30.07 -2.88 28.20
C SER A 173 -29.87 -3.59 29.55
N PRO A 174 -29.45 -2.89 30.62
CA PRO A 174 -29.35 -3.47 31.95
C PRO A 174 -30.72 -3.46 32.64
N GLY A 175 -31.28 -4.65 32.90
CA GLY A 175 -32.51 -4.85 33.65
C GLY A 175 -32.21 -5.33 35.07
N LYS A 176 -32.83 -4.66 36.04
CA LYS A 176 -32.73 -4.82 37.50
C LYS A 176 -33.02 -6.22 38.03
#